data_AF-A0A3P7N7A6-F1
#
_entry.id   AF-A0A3P7N7A6-F1
#
_cell.length_a   1.000
_cell.length_b   1.000
_cell.length_c   1.000
_cell.angle_alpha   90.00
_cell.angle_beta   90.00
_cell.angle_gamma   90.00
#
_symmetry.space_group_name_H-M   'P 1'
#
loop_
_entity.id
_entity.type
_entity.pdbx_description
1 polymer ?
#
loop_
_entity_poly.entity_id
_entity_poly.type
_entity_poly.pdbx_seq_one_letter_code
_entity_poly.pdbx_strand_id
1 'polypeptide(L)'
;MGALSTVNEVMDYWTKVQNLWVYLEAVFVGGDIAKQMPQEARRFTNVDKAWVKLMERARENPGVVSCCTMDSTLQDLLPRMLDQLEMCQRSLSGYLEGKRRLFPRFFFVSDPVLLEILGQASTPEAIQQHLLTIFDSMDHLKFNESISRVLVAYSADGEDLPVSIR
;
A
#
# COMPACT_ATOMS: atom_id res chain seq x y z
N MET A 1 -15.36 23.83 -24.89
CA MET A 1 -14.96 24.22 -23.52
C MET A 1 -13.81 25.20 -23.60
N GLY A 2 -13.73 26.19 -22.71
CA GLY A 2 -12.59 27.11 -22.65
C GLY A 2 -11.34 26.41 -22.10
N ALA A 3 -10.15 26.83 -22.53
CA ALA A 3 -8.88 26.21 -22.13
C ALA A 3 -8.71 26.05 -20.60
N LEU A 4 -9.16 27.04 -19.82
CA LEU A 4 -9.11 27.00 -18.35
C LEU A 4 -10.05 25.96 -17.74
N SER A 5 -11.19 25.67 -18.38
CA SER A 5 -12.11 24.61 -17.93
C SER A 5 -11.45 23.25 -18.08
N THR A 6 -10.80 23.01 -19.22
CA THR A 6 -10.06 21.76 -19.48
C THR A 6 -8.89 21.59 -18.52
N VAL A 7 -8.16 22.67 -18.24
CA VAL A 7 -7.07 22.64 -17.25
C VAL A 7 -7.58 22.20 -15.87
N ASN A 8 -8.67 22.80 -15.38
CA ASN A 8 -9.24 22.44 -14.08
C ASN A 8 -9.65 20.96 -14.03
N GLU A 9 -10.37 20.48 -15.04
CA GLU A 9 -10.81 19.08 -15.11
C GLU A 9 -9.62 18.10 -15.13
N VAL A 10 -8.60 18.38 -15.94
CA VAL A 10 -7.39 17.56 -16.01
C VAL A 10 -6.67 17.54 -14.67
N MET A 11 -6.50 18.69 -14.02
CA MET A 11 -5.80 18.79 -12.72
C MET A 11 -6.55 18.11 -11.58
N ASP A 12 -7.89 18.13 -11.61
CA ASP A 12 -8.73 17.41 -10.64
C ASP A 12 -8.50 15.90 -10.73
N TYR A 13 -8.49 15.34 -11.94
CA TYR A 13 -8.17 13.93 -12.14
C TYR A 13 -6.70 13.62 -11.83
N TRP A 14 -5.78 14.48 -12.25
CA TRP A 14 -4.34 14.31 -12.00
C TRP A 14 -4.04 14.15 -10.51
N THR A 15 -4.61 15.02 -9.68
CA THR A 15 -4.40 15.01 -8.23
C THR A 15 -4.96 13.73 -7.60
N LYS A 16 -6.15 13.28 -8.04
CA LYS A 16 -6.74 12.01 -7.57
C LYS A 16 -5.88 10.80 -7.95
N VAL A 17 -5.42 10.74 -9.21
CA VAL A 17 -4.54 9.68 -9.69
C VAL A 17 -3.23 9.68 -8.90
N GLN A 18 -2.60 10.84 -8.71
CA GLN A 18 -1.34 10.96 -7.98
C GLN A 18 -1.48 10.46 -6.54
N ASN A 19 -2.50 10.92 -5.80
CA ASN A 19 -2.70 10.54 -4.42
C ASN A 19 -2.90 9.02 -4.26
N LEU A 20 -3.72 8.42 -5.13
CA LEU A 20 -3.99 6.99 -5.07
C LEU A 20 -2.80 6.15 -5.58
N TRP A 21 -2.08 6.65 -6.59
CA TRP A 21 -0.87 6.00 -7.10
C TRP A 21 0.22 5.95 -6.03
N VAL A 22 0.51 7.05 -5.32
CA VAL A 22 1.53 7.07 -4.23
C VAL A 22 1.19 6.05 -3.14
N TYR A 23 -0.07 5.98 -2.73
CA TYR A 23 -0.50 5.00 -1.73
C TYR A 23 -0.32 3.56 -2.21
N LEU A 24 -0.74 3.26 -3.45
CA LEU A 24 -0.66 1.91 -4.01
C LEU A 24 0.76 1.50 -4.42
N GLU A 25 1.64 2.46 -4.75
CA GLU A 25 3.06 2.23 -4.98
C GLU A 25 3.70 1.62 -3.74
N ALA A 26 3.51 2.25 -2.58
CA ALA A 26 4.03 1.76 -1.30
C ALA A 26 3.55 0.34 -0.93
N VAL A 27 2.39 -0.08 -1.47
CA VAL A 27 1.82 -1.41 -1.22
C VAL A 27 2.31 -2.46 -2.22
N PHE A 28 2.36 -2.11 -3.51
CA PHE A 28 2.60 -3.07 -4.58
C PHE A 28 4.04 -3.08 -5.11
N VAL A 29 4.85 -2.07 -4.78
CA VAL A 29 6.27 -2.02 -5.12
C VAL A 29 7.09 -2.48 -3.92
N GLY A 30 7.60 -3.71 -3.98
CA GLY A 30 8.67 -4.17 -3.07
C GLY A 30 8.25 -4.88 -1.78
N GLY A 31 7.02 -5.39 -1.67
CA GLY A 31 6.54 -6.11 -0.47
C GLY A 31 5.89 -7.46 -0.76
N ASP A 32 5.59 -8.21 0.31
CA ASP A 32 4.93 -9.53 0.20
C ASP A 32 3.46 -9.45 -0.22
N ILE A 33 2.81 -8.30 -0.03
CA ILE A 33 1.41 -8.09 -0.45
C ILE A 33 1.28 -8.26 -1.96
N ALA A 34 2.24 -7.77 -2.76
CA ALA A 34 2.22 -7.94 -4.21
C ALA A 34 2.24 -9.42 -4.64
N LYS A 35 2.90 -10.29 -3.86
CA LYS A 35 2.90 -11.75 -4.10
C LYS A 35 1.55 -12.38 -3.76
N GLN A 36 0.85 -11.83 -2.76
CA GLN A 36 -0.47 -12.29 -2.33
C GLN A 36 -1.61 -11.78 -3.23
N MET A 37 -1.39 -10.67 -3.93
CA MET A 37 -2.36 -10.01 -4.81
C MET A 37 -1.79 -9.79 -6.23
N PRO A 38 -1.42 -10.85 -6.96
CA PRO A 38 -0.66 -10.74 -8.21
C PRO A 38 -1.46 -10.08 -9.35
N GLN A 39 -2.79 -10.20 -9.34
CA GLN A 39 -3.64 -9.59 -10.36
C GLN A 39 -3.66 -8.07 -10.21
N GLU A 40 -3.84 -7.59 -8.98
CA GLU A 40 -3.80 -6.18 -8.62
C GLU A 40 -2.40 -5.59 -8.81
N ALA A 41 -1.35 -6.31 -8.42
CA ALA A 41 0.04 -5.88 -8.64
C ALA A 41 0.35 -5.70 -10.14
N ARG A 42 -0.13 -6.62 -10.99
CA ARG A 42 0.00 -6.49 -12.45
C ARG A 42 -0.80 -5.30 -13.00
N ARG A 43 -2.00 -5.06 -12.48
CA ARG A 43 -2.82 -3.89 -12.85
C ARG A 43 -2.12 -2.59 -12.48
N PHE A 44 -1.63 -2.50 -11.24
CA PHE A 44 -0.88 -1.35 -10.75
C PHE A 44 0.36 -1.09 -11.61
N THR A 45 1.17 -2.12 -11.90
CA THR A 45 2.37 -2.01 -12.76
C THR A 45 2.07 -1.42 -14.14
N ASN A 46 0.88 -1.70 -14.71
CA ASN A 46 0.50 -1.12 -16.00
C ASN A 46 0.16 0.38 -15.87
N VAL A 47 -0.54 0.76 -14.81
CA VAL A 47 -0.84 2.18 -14.52
C VAL A 47 0.44 2.94 -14.22
N ASP A 48 1.32 2.36 -13.40
CA ASP A 48 2.62 2.91 -13.01
C ASP A 48 3.47 3.32 -14.22
N LYS A 49 3.66 2.40 -15.18
CA LYS A 49 4.39 2.70 -16.43
C LYS A 49 3.77 3.86 -17.22
N ALA A 50 2.44 3.95 -17.24
CA ALA A 50 1.76 5.02 -17.95
C ALA A 50 1.85 6.35 -17.19
N TRP A 51 1.80 6.31 -15.86
CA TRP A 51 1.95 7.46 -14.97
C TRP A 51 3.35 8.07 -15.06
N VAL A 52 4.41 7.25 -14.98
CA VAL A 52 5.80 7.70 -15.10
C VAL A 52 6.04 8.42 -16.43
N LYS A 53 5.57 7.83 -17.55
CA LYS A 53 5.67 8.48 -18.89
C LYS A 53 4.92 9.82 -18.96
N LEU A 54 3.76 9.90 -18.31
CA LEU A 54 2.97 11.13 -18.24
C LEU A 54 3.69 12.21 -17.42
N MET A 55 4.32 11.83 -16.30
CA MET A 55 5.14 12.74 -15.50
C MET A 55 6.40 13.22 -16.24
N GLU A 56 7.04 12.35 -17.04
CA GLU A 56 8.16 12.74 -17.91
C GLU A 56 7.72 13.77 -18.97
N ARG A 57 6.60 13.52 -19.66
CA ARG A 57 5.99 14.47 -20.61
C ARG A 57 5.67 15.82 -19.96
N ALA A 58 5.14 15.79 -18.73
CA ALA A 58 4.80 16.99 -17.97
C ALA A 58 6.04 17.81 -17.61
N ARG A 59 7.13 17.13 -17.22
CA ARG A 59 8.43 17.75 -16.92
C ARG A 59 9.01 18.46 -18.15
N GLU A 60 8.83 17.88 -19.34
CA GLU A 60 9.29 18.49 -20.60
C GLU A 60 8.43 19.70 -21.03
N ASN A 61 7.18 19.77 -20.57
CA ASN A 61 6.22 20.84 -20.91
C ASN A 61 5.62 21.48 -19.64
N PRO A 62 6.40 22.28 -18.88
CA PRO A 62 6.01 22.76 -17.55
C PRO A 62 4.85 23.78 -17.56
N GLY A 63 4.48 24.33 -18.73
CA GLY A 63 3.33 25.23 -18.83
C GLY A 63 2.02 24.48 -18.63
N VAL A 64 1.31 24.73 -17.52
CA VAL A 64 0.09 23.98 -17.15
C VAL A 64 -1.00 24.04 -18.23
N VAL A 65 -1.23 25.21 -18.83
CA VAL A 65 -2.22 25.36 -19.90
C VAL A 65 -1.82 24.52 -21.12
N SER A 66 -0.59 24.68 -21.60
CA SER A 66 -0.10 23.90 -22.74
C SER A 66 -0.09 22.41 -22.45
N CYS A 67 0.32 21.98 -21.25
CA CYS A 67 0.35 20.57 -20.88
C CYS A 67 -1.06 19.96 -20.92
N CYS A 68 -2.04 20.64 -20.31
CA CYS A 68 -3.41 20.14 -20.21
C CYS A 68 -4.23 20.25 -21.50
N THR A 69 -3.88 21.18 -22.40
CA THR A 69 -4.68 21.47 -23.61
C THR A 69 -3.98 21.19 -24.93
N MET A 70 -2.78 20.59 -24.93
CA MET A 70 -2.05 20.23 -26.16
C MET A 70 -2.84 19.25 -27.03
N ASP A 71 -3.50 18.28 -26.38
CA ASP A 71 -4.36 17.27 -27.00
C ASP A 71 -5.39 16.75 -25.97
N SER A 72 -6.25 15.81 -26.39
CA SER A 72 -7.25 15.18 -25.51
C SER A 72 -6.71 14.00 -24.70
N THR A 73 -5.44 13.63 -24.83
CA THR A 73 -4.87 12.41 -24.23
C THR A 73 -5.04 12.39 -22.72
N LEU A 74 -4.81 13.51 -22.03
CA LEU A 74 -4.92 13.60 -20.57
C LEU A 74 -6.37 13.46 -20.09
N GLN A 75 -7.31 14.01 -20.84
CA GLN A 75 -8.75 13.91 -20.55
C GLN A 75 -9.25 12.47 -20.64
N ASP A 76 -8.67 11.65 -21.54
CA ASP A 76 -9.03 10.24 -21.66
C ASP A 76 -8.21 9.33 -20.72
N LEU A 77 -6.93 9.62 -20.54
CA LEU A 77 -5.99 8.75 -19.84
C LEU A 77 -6.15 8.81 -18.32
N LEU A 78 -6.30 10.01 -17.74
CA LEU A 78 -6.36 10.18 -16.28
C LEU A 78 -7.60 9.52 -15.66
N PRO A 79 -8.83 9.67 -16.22
CA PRO A 79 -9.99 8.95 -15.68
C PRO A 79 -9.82 7.44 -15.76
N ARG A 80 -9.26 6.92 -16.86
CA ARG A 80 -8.99 5.49 -17.01
C ARG A 80 -7.97 4.99 -15.98
N MET A 81 -6.89 5.76 -15.73
CA MET A 81 -5.92 5.43 -14.68
C MET A 81 -6.59 5.41 -13.31
N LEU A 82 -7.40 6.42 -13.00
CA LEU A 82 -8.13 6.50 -11.74
C LEU A 82 -9.02 5.27 -11.54
N ASP A 83 -9.82 4.88 -12.54
CA ASP A 83 -10.67 3.69 -12.47
C ASP A 83 -9.86 2.42 -12.15
N GLN A 84 -8.69 2.26 -12.79
CA GLN A 84 -7.82 1.10 -12.53
C GLN A 84 -7.24 1.11 -11.11
N LEU A 85 -6.84 2.27 -10.60
CA LEU A 85 -6.32 2.43 -9.25
C LEU A 85 -7.42 2.21 -8.20
N GLU A 86 -8.63 2.70 -8.43
CA GLU A 86 -9.77 2.47 -7.53
C GLU A 86 -10.16 0.99 -7.48
N MET A 87 -10.04 0.25 -8.60
CA MET A 87 -10.21 -1.20 -8.59
C MET A 87 -9.17 -1.87 -7.69
N CYS A 88 -7.90 -1.49 -7.79
CA CYS A 88 -6.84 -1.99 -6.91
C CYS A 88 -7.13 -1.66 -5.43
N GLN A 89 -7.54 -0.43 -5.14
CA GLN A 89 -7.86 0.01 -3.78
C GLN A 89 -9.03 -0.78 -3.18
N ARG A 90 -10.12 -1.01 -3.94
CA ARG A 90 -11.24 -1.84 -3.46
C ARG A 90 -10.81 -3.28 -3.16
N SER A 91 -10.03 -3.89 -4.06
CA SER A 91 -9.48 -5.23 -3.81
C SER A 91 -8.60 -5.25 -2.55
N LEU A 92 -7.76 -4.23 -2.36
CA LEU A 92 -6.89 -4.11 -1.18
C LEU A 92 -7.71 -4.00 0.11
N SER A 93 -8.75 -3.16 0.14
CA SER A 93 -9.64 -3.05 1.29
C SER A 93 -10.29 -4.39 1.64
N GLY A 94 -10.78 -5.14 0.65
CA GLY A 94 -11.34 -6.47 0.86
C GLY A 94 -10.31 -7.49 1.38
N TYR A 95 -9.08 -7.41 0.88
CA TYR A 95 -7.95 -8.23 1.37
C TYR A 95 -7.64 -7.94 2.84
N LEU A 96 -7.51 -6.67 3.23
CA LEU A 96 -7.24 -6.27 4.61
C LEU A 96 -8.35 -6.71 5.56
N GLU A 97 -9.62 -6.52 5.16
CA GLU A 97 -10.76 -6.98 5.93
C GLU A 97 -10.77 -8.51 6.10
N GLY A 98 -10.40 -9.24 5.05
CA GLY A 98 -10.18 -10.69 5.11
C GLY A 98 -9.12 -11.08 6.13
N LYS A 99 -7.98 -10.38 6.17
CA LYS A 99 -6.92 -10.60 7.15
C LYS A 99 -7.38 -10.30 8.58
N ARG A 100 -8.16 -9.24 8.78
CA ARG A 100 -8.76 -8.92 10.09
C ARG A 100 -9.71 -10.01 10.58
N ARG A 101 -10.53 -10.58 9.70
CA ARG A 101 -11.41 -11.70 10.07
C ARG A 101 -10.63 -12.96 10.46
N LEU A 102 -9.51 -13.24 9.80
CA LEU A 102 -8.65 -14.38 10.12
C LEU A 102 -7.90 -14.21 11.45
N PHE A 103 -7.49 -12.98 11.77
CA PHE A 103 -6.83 -12.66 13.04
C PHE A 103 -7.42 -11.39 13.66
N PRO A 104 -8.44 -11.51 14.53
CA PRO A 104 -9.20 -10.37 15.04
C PRO A 104 -8.39 -9.28 15.76
N ARG A 105 -7.17 -9.57 16.24
CA ARG A 105 -6.30 -8.53 16.83
C ARG A 105 -5.89 -7.46 15.81
N PHE A 106 -5.93 -7.75 14.50
CA PHE A 106 -5.72 -6.73 13.47
C PHE A 106 -6.84 -5.68 13.40
N PHE A 107 -7.96 -5.83 14.11
CA PHE A 107 -8.93 -4.75 14.29
C PHE A 107 -8.42 -3.63 15.22
N PHE A 108 -7.36 -3.86 16.00
CA PHE A 108 -6.77 -2.85 16.89
C PHE A 108 -5.82 -1.89 16.18
N VAL A 109 -5.48 -2.16 14.92
CA VAL A 109 -4.54 -1.36 14.13
C VAL A 109 -5.20 -0.75 12.89
N SER A 110 -4.70 0.43 12.52
CA SER A 110 -5.11 1.14 11.31
C SER A 110 -4.64 0.42 10.03
N ASP A 111 -5.20 0.77 8.87
CA ASP A 111 -4.80 0.20 7.59
C ASP A 111 -3.29 0.35 7.30
N PRO A 112 -2.64 1.52 7.49
CA PRO A 112 -1.20 1.67 7.28
C PRO A 112 -0.36 0.72 8.14
N VAL A 113 -0.66 0.61 9.43
CA VAL A 113 0.07 -0.30 10.34
C VAL A 113 -0.16 -1.76 9.94
N LEU A 114 -1.38 -2.12 9.55
CA LEU A 114 -1.67 -3.47 9.07
C LEU A 114 -0.92 -3.78 7.77
N LEU A 115 -0.78 -2.81 6.86
CA LEU A 115 0.00 -2.96 5.63
C LEU A 115 1.49 -3.14 5.92
N GLU A 116 2.06 -2.42 6.89
CA GLU A 116 3.45 -2.61 7.33
C GLU A 116 3.70 -4.03 7.83
N ILE A 117 2.80 -4.54 8.68
CA ILE A 117 2.84 -5.92 9.20
C ILE A 117 2.78 -6.94 8.05
N LEU A 118 1.81 -6.80 7.15
CA LEU A 118 1.56 -7.76 6.08
C LEU A 118 2.60 -7.66 4.95
N GLY A 119 3.18 -6.49 4.74
CA GLY A 119 4.21 -6.22 3.74
C GLY A 119 5.52 -6.97 4.03
N GLN A 120 5.77 -7.32 5.29
CA GLN A 120 6.98 -7.98 5.76
C GLN A 120 6.72 -9.42 6.23
N ALA A 121 5.68 -10.08 5.72
CA ALA A 121 5.28 -11.43 6.16
C ALA A 121 6.38 -12.51 6.03
N SER A 122 7.34 -12.34 5.13
CA SER A 122 8.50 -13.23 4.96
C SER A 122 9.64 -12.95 5.95
N THR A 123 9.53 -11.89 6.77
CA THR A 123 10.52 -11.48 7.77
C THR A 123 9.86 -11.49 9.15
N PRO A 124 9.80 -12.64 9.86
CA PRO A 124 9.05 -12.76 11.11
C PRO A 124 9.43 -11.75 12.20
N GLU A 125 10.70 -11.33 12.27
CA GLU A 125 11.18 -10.34 13.24
C GLU A 125 10.61 -8.93 13.01
N ALA A 126 10.10 -8.62 11.81
CA ALA A 126 9.50 -7.31 11.54
C ALA A 126 8.27 -7.01 12.40
N ILE A 127 7.61 -8.05 12.94
CA ILE A 127 6.42 -7.91 13.79
C ILE A 127 6.74 -7.25 15.13
N GLN A 128 7.99 -7.30 15.60
CA GLN A 128 8.38 -6.90 16.96
C GLN A 128 7.91 -5.49 17.31
N GLN A 129 8.13 -4.54 16.40
CA GLN A 129 7.73 -3.13 16.58
C GLN A 129 6.20 -2.92 16.69
N HIS A 130 5.41 -3.91 16.28
CA HIS A 130 3.95 -3.85 16.26
C HIS A 130 3.31 -4.69 17.37
N LEU A 131 4.05 -5.52 18.11
CA LEU A 131 3.46 -6.45 19.07
C LEU A 131 2.62 -5.74 20.13
N LEU A 132 3.13 -4.66 20.71
CA LEU A 132 2.40 -3.85 21.69
C LEU A 132 1.15 -3.14 21.12
N THR A 133 1.04 -3.02 19.79
CA THR A 133 -0.15 -2.45 19.15
C THR A 133 -1.29 -3.45 18.96
N ILE A 134 -0.98 -4.76 19.00
CA ILE A 134 -1.95 -5.84 18.80
C ILE A 134 -2.08 -6.76 20.03
N PHE A 135 -1.17 -6.64 21.00
CA PHE A 135 -1.15 -7.33 22.29
C PHE A 135 -0.88 -6.35 23.43
N ASP A 136 -1.55 -6.55 24.56
CA ASP A 136 -1.49 -5.62 25.72
C ASP A 136 -0.16 -5.67 26.48
N SER A 137 0.50 -6.84 26.52
CA SER A 137 1.71 -7.05 27.35
C SER A 137 2.77 -7.90 26.65
N MET A 138 2.75 -7.96 25.32
CA MET A 138 3.79 -8.64 24.54
C MET A 138 4.68 -7.60 23.90
N ASP A 139 5.86 -7.42 24.48
CA ASP A 139 6.84 -6.41 24.04
C ASP A 139 7.68 -6.95 22.87
N HIS A 140 8.35 -8.09 23.07
CA HIS A 140 9.13 -8.74 22.03
C HIS A 140 9.15 -10.26 22.18
N LEU A 141 9.48 -10.94 21.07
CA LEU A 141 9.59 -12.39 20.97
C LEU A 141 11.04 -12.79 20.76
N LYS A 142 11.46 -13.89 21.39
CA LYS A 142 12.71 -14.58 21.06
C LYS A 142 12.44 -15.60 19.97
N PHE A 143 13.11 -15.47 18.84
CA PHE A 143 13.10 -16.51 17.81
C PHE A 143 14.28 -17.48 17.99
N ASN A 144 14.19 -18.65 17.37
CA ASN A 144 15.34 -19.54 17.22
C ASN A 144 16.34 -18.98 16.17
N GLU A 145 17.53 -19.57 16.09
CA GLU A 145 18.59 -19.10 15.17
C GLU A 145 18.16 -19.03 13.70
N SER A 146 17.24 -19.90 13.28
CA SER A 146 16.71 -19.92 11.92
C SER A 146 15.46 -19.03 11.71
N ILE A 147 15.03 -18.26 12.73
CA ILE A 147 13.88 -17.36 12.69
C ILE A 147 12.57 -18.07 12.25
N SER A 148 12.47 -19.37 12.54
CA SER A 148 11.33 -20.21 12.11
C SER A 148 10.36 -20.52 13.25
N ARG A 149 10.78 -20.32 14.50
CA ARG A 149 9.98 -20.62 15.69
C ARG A 149 10.20 -19.57 16.76
N VAL A 150 9.11 -19.21 17.43
CA VAL A 150 9.13 -18.42 18.66
C VAL A 150 9.47 -19.34 19.83
N LEU A 151 10.46 -18.97 20.63
CA LEU A 151 10.96 -19.69 21.79
C LEU A 151 10.41 -19.12 23.10
N VAL A 152 10.35 -17.79 23.20
CA VAL A 152 9.97 -17.06 24.41
C VAL A 152 9.22 -15.79 24.01
N ALA A 153 8.18 -15.42 24.76
CA ALA A 153 7.58 -14.09 24.68
C ALA A 153 7.97 -13.29 25.92
N TYR A 154 8.30 -12.02 25.76
CA TYR A 154 8.66 -11.12 26.85
C TYR A 154 7.62 -10.02 27.03
N SER A 155 7.36 -9.65 28.29
CA SER A 155 6.57 -8.46 28.63
C SER A 155 7.46 -7.23 28.79
N ALA A 156 6.85 -6.05 28.78
CA ALA A 156 7.54 -4.78 29.01
C ALA A 156 8.13 -4.68 30.43
N ASP A 157 7.57 -5.43 31.39
CA ASP A 157 8.03 -5.49 32.78
C ASP A 157 9.18 -6.49 33.00
N GLY A 158 9.63 -7.17 31.94
CA GLY A 158 10.74 -8.11 31.98
C GLY A 158 10.35 -9.55 32.34
N GLU A 159 9.05 -9.88 32.34
CA GLU A 159 8.60 -11.26 32.50
C GLU A 159 8.85 -12.06 31.22
N ASP A 160 9.22 -13.33 31.35
CA ASP A 160 9.43 -14.24 30.24
C ASP A 160 8.47 -15.43 30.28
N LEU A 161 7.88 -15.74 29.12
CA LEU A 161 6.99 -16.87 28.92
C LEU A 161 7.56 -17.82 27.86
N PRO A 162 8.18 -18.94 28.26
CA PRO A 162 8.64 -19.97 27.34
C PRO A 162 7.49 -20.57 26.54
N VAL A 163 7.57 -20.50 25.21
CA VAL A 163 6.55 -21.04 24.31
C VAL A 163 6.82 -22.53 24.09
N SER A 164 6.11 -23.36 24.84
CA SER A 164 6.15 -24.81 24.70
C SER A 164 5.08 -25.26 23.70
N ILE A 165 5.47 -25.60 22.47
CA ILE A 165 4.57 -26.23 21.50
C ILE A 165 4.54 -27.73 21.82
N ARG A 166 3.40 -28.24 22.32
CA ARG A 166 3.14 -29.69 22.39
C ARG A 166 2.68 -30.21 21.03
#